data_AF-A0A0N9VXC1-F1
#
_entry.id   AF-A0A0N9VXC1-F1
#
_cell.length_a   1.000
_cell.length_b   1.000
_cell.length_c   1.000
_cell.angle_alpha   90.00
_cell.angle_beta   90.00
_cell.angle_gamma   90.00
#
_symmetry.space_group_name_H-M   'P 1'
#
loop_
_entity.id
_entity.type
_entity.pdbx_description
1 polymer ?
#
loop_
_entity_poly.entity_id
_entity_poly.type
_entity_poly.pdbx_seq_one_letter_code
_entity_poly.pdbx_strand_id
1 'polypeptide(L)' 'MQTTEDAIIAAARLRAASRGDNEALAAASALEVVEALKKSLTGDKYQEALERLYLEYTAS' A
#
# COMPACT_ATOMS: atom_id res chain seq x y z
N MET A 1 11.51 -9.96 -4.21
CA MET A 1 10.06 -10.20 -4.39
C MET A 1 9.48 -8.89 -4.89
N GLN A 2 8.82 -8.85 -6.04
CA GLN A 2 8.21 -7.60 -6.51
C GLN A 2 6.97 -7.31 -5.67
N THR A 3 6.96 -6.18 -4.97
CA THR A 3 5.78 -5.70 -4.27
C THR A 3 4.70 -5.36 -5.29
N THR A 4 3.51 -5.92 -5.11
CA THR A 4 2.35 -5.66 -5.96
C THR A 4 1.38 -4.71 -5.27
N GLU A 5 0.55 -4.04 -6.06
CA GLU A 5 -0.55 -3.19 -5.58
C GLU A 5 -1.44 -3.95 -4.57
N ASP A 6 -1.74 -5.21 -4.88
CA ASP A 6 -2.54 -6.10 -4.02
C ASP A 6 -1.87 -6.39 -2.66
N ALA A 7 -0.54 -6.58 -2.65
CA ALA A 7 0.22 -6.79 -1.42
C ALA A 7 0.18 -5.55 -0.50
N ILE A 8 0.19 -4.35 -1.08
CA ILE A 8 0.05 -3.09 -0.32
C ILE A 8 -1.33 -2.97 0.31
N ILE A 9 -2.38 -3.24 -0.48
CA ILE A 9 -3.76 -3.18 0.01
C ILE A 9 -3.96 -4.22 1.12
N ALA A 10 -3.43 -5.43 0.95
CA ALA A 10 -3.46 -6.47 1.97
C ALA A 10 -2.71 -6.06 3.25
N ALA A 11 -1.52 -5.45 3.12
CA ALA A 11 -0.76 -4.94 4.26
C ALA A 11 -1.49 -3.81 5.00
N ALA A 12 -2.12 -2.88 4.28
CA ALA A 12 -2.92 -1.81 4.87
C ALA A 12 -4.12 -2.35 5.65
N ARG A 13 -4.82 -3.36 5.10
CA ARG A 13 -5.91 -4.06 5.80
C ARG A 13 -5.43 -4.76 7.06
N LEU A 14 -4.33 -5.51 6.95
CA LEU A 14 -3.75 -6.23 8.08
C LEU A 14 -3.36 -5.26 9.20
N ARG A 15 -2.69 -4.16 8.87
CA ARG A 15 -2.32 -3.11 9.83
C ARG A 15 -3.55 -2.50 10.52
N ALA A 16 -4.60 -2.20 9.76
CA ALA A 16 -5.84 -1.67 10.32
C ALA A 16 -6.52 -2.69 11.23
N ALA A 17 -6.61 -3.95 10.81
CA ALA A 17 -7.13 -5.04 11.63
C ALA A 17 -6.35 -5.20 12.94
N SER A 18 -5.00 -5.12 12.88
CA SER A 18 -4.14 -5.17 14.07
C SER A 18 -4.35 -4.00 15.03
N ARG A 19 -4.80 -2.84 14.53
CA ARG A 19 -5.10 -1.64 15.33
C ARG A 19 -6.55 -1.56 15.80
N GLY A 20 -7.42 -2.46 15.32
CA GLY A 20 -8.87 -2.38 15.54
C GLY A 20 -9.56 -1.29 14.72
N ASP A 21 -8.89 -0.79 13.67
CA ASP A 21 -9.42 0.18 12.72
C ASP A 21 -10.24 -0.48 11.61
N ASN A 22 -10.94 0.32 10.81
CA ASN A 22 -11.74 -0.17 9.69
C ASN A 22 -10.86 -0.61 8.51
N GLU A 23 -10.77 -1.91 8.29
CA GLU A 23 -10.03 -2.52 7.18
C GLU A 23 -10.45 -2.01 5.81
N ALA A 24 -11.76 -1.82 5.59
CA ALA A 24 -12.28 -1.39 4.28
C ALA A 24 -11.86 0.05 3.97
N LEU A 25 -11.83 0.91 5.00
CA LEU A 25 -11.33 2.28 4.87
C LEU A 25 -9.83 2.31 4.59
N ALA A 26 -9.05 1.48 5.29
CA ALA A 26 -7.61 1.36 5.06
C ALA A 26 -7.27 0.82 3.67
N ALA A 27 -8.04 -0.17 3.19
CA ALA A 27 -7.91 -0.71 1.84
C ALA A 27 -8.19 0.36 0.77
N ALA A 28 -9.29 1.11 0.93
CA ALA A 28 -9.66 2.18 0.00
C ALA A 28 -8.60 3.28 -0.03
N SER A 29 -8.10 3.69 1.13
CA SER A 29 -7.05 4.71 1.22
C SER A 29 -5.74 4.24 0.60
N ALA A 30 -5.34 2.98 0.81
CA ALA A 30 -4.16 2.40 0.15
C ALA A 30 -4.33 2.34 -1.37
N LEU A 31 -5.52 2.02 -1.86
CA LEU A 31 -5.83 2.00 -3.29
C LEU A 31 -5.74 3.40 -3.91
N GLU A 32 -6.25 4.43 -3.24
CA GLU A 32 -6.11 5.83 -3.69
C GLU A 32 -4.64 6.25 -3.77
N VAL A 33 -3.82 5.89 -2.78
CA VAL A 33 -2.37 6.18 -2.78
C VAL A 33 -1.67 5.48 -3.93
N VAL A 34 -1.97 4.20 -4.16
CA VAL A 34 -1.40 3.43 -5.28
C VAL A 34 -1.78 4.05 -6.62
N GLU A 35 -3.03 4.45 -6.83
CA GLU A 35 -3.47 5.14 -8.04
C GLU A 35 -2.77 6.50 -8.23
N ALA A 36 -2.57 7.26 -7.15
CA ALA A 36 -1.84 8.53 -7.20
C ALA A 36 -0.36 8.30 -7.57
N LEU A 37 0.28 7.28 -7.00
CA LEU A 37 1.65 6.89 -7.33
C LEU A 37 1.75 6.47 -8.80
N LYS A 38 0.77 5.71 -9.32
CA LYS A 38 0.74 5.26 -10.71
C LYS A 38 0.55 6.40 -11.71
N LYS A 39 -0.18 7.45 -11.32
CA LYS A 39 -0.33 8.67 -12.11
C LYS A 39 0.93 9.54 -12.09
N SER A 40 1.66 9.53 -10.97
CA SER A 40 2.81 10.42 -10.76
C SER A 40 4.17 9.78 -11.12
N LEU A 41 4.28 8.45 -11.10
CA LEU A 41 5.54 7.72 -11.25
C LEU A 41 5.37 6.61 -12.28
N THR A 42 6.46 6.28 -12.98
CA THR A 42 6.49 5.25 -14.02
C THR A 42 7.73 4.37 -13.89
N GLY A 43 7.60 3.09 -14.25
CA GLY A 43 8.72 2.14 -14.29
C GLY A 43 9.32 1.91 -12.91
N ASP A 44 10.65 1.98 -12.81
CA ASP A 44 11.39 1.66 -11.59
C ASP A 44 11.04 2.57 -10.40
N LYS A 45 10.73 3.85 -10.66
CA LYS A 45 10.33 4.79 -9.60
C LYS A 45 8.99 4.42 -8.98
N TYR A 46 8.07 3.89 -9.79
CA TYR A 46 6.79 3.39 -9.30
C TYR A 46 7.02 2.16 -8.41
N GLN A 47 7.87 1.24 -8.89
CA GLN A 47 8.21 0.03 -8.14
C GLN A 47 8.86 0.34 -6.79
N GLU A 48 9.84 1.26 -6.75
CA GLU A 48 10.48 1.68 -5.50
C GLU A 48 9.48 2.33 -4.53
N ALA A 49 8.54 3.11 -5.05
CA ALA A 49 7.49 3.72 -4.24
C ALA A 49 6.53 2.67 -3.66
N LEU A 50 6.16 1.65 -4.43
CA LEU A 50 5.36 0.52 -3.94
C LEU A 50 6.11 -0.23 -2.82
N GLU A 51 7.40 -0.50 -3.00
CA GLU A 51 8.22 -1.18 -1.99
C GLU A 51 8.32 -0.37 -0.70
N ARG A 52 8.52 0.94 -0.78
CA ARG A 52 8.52 1.82 0.41
C ARG A 52 7.16 1.81 1.12
N LEU A 53 6.07 1.92 0.37
CA LEU A 53 4.73 1.96 0.93
C LEU A 53 4.37 0.62 1.61
N TYR A 54 4.77 -0.50 1.02
CA TYR A 54 4.61 -1.83 1.64
C TYR A 54 5.42 -1.98 2.93
N LEU A 55 6.67 -1.52 2.94
CA LEU A 55 7.49 -1.50 4.15
C LEU A 55 6.85 -0.65 5.25
N GLU A 56 6.26 0.49 4.91
CA GLU A 56 5.58 1.36 5.87
C GLU A 56 4.35 0.69 6.50
N TYR A 57 3.57 -0.06 5.71
CA TYR A 57 2.43 -0.81 6.23
C TYR A 57 2.81 -2.05 7.03
N THR A 58 3.96 -2.67 6.75
CA THR A 58 4.41 -3.91 7.43
C THR A 58 5.35 -3.69 8.61
N ALA A 59 5.99 -2.52 8.73
CA ALA A 59 6.91 -2.21 9.83
C ALA A 59 6.19 -1.75 11.13
N SER A 60 4.86 -1.75 11.18
CA SER A 60 4.04 -1.25 12.29
C SER A 60 3.32 -2.33 13.06
#